data_AF-A0A972KDB1-F1
#
_entry.id   AF-A0A972KDB1-F1
#
_cell.length_a   1.000
_cell.length_b   1.000
_cell.length_c   1.000
_cell.angle_alpha   90.00
_cell.angle_beta   90.00
_cell.angle_gamma   90.00
#
_symmetry.space_group_name_H-M   'P 1'
#
loop_
_entity.id
_entity.type
_entity.pdbx_description
1 polymer ?
#
loop_
_entity_poly.entity_id
_entity_poly.type
_entity_poly.pdbx_seq_one_letter_code
_entity_poly.pdbx_strand_id
1 'polypeptide(L)'
;LAVSLGACSSGASEESLPPVKAELIQVWEINWFSNTGLRANFGDIDVISARIDEACSVDVWVPEVNFELAADFVVADGGDANDLELMLNAARAIWLSASHICGSRFPAGAIELGPPGIFHL
;
A
#
# COMPACT_ATOMS: atom_id res chain seq x y z
N LEU A 1 -29.70 -11.32 50.40
CA LEU A 1 -29.12 -12.31 49.48
C LEU A 1 -28.82 -11.60 48.17
N ALA A 2 -27.55 -11.38 47.89
CA ALA A 2 -27.07 -10.78 46.64
C ALA A 2 -26.85 -11.89 45.60
N VAL A 3 -27.20 -11.63 44.33
CA VAL A 3 -26.63 -12.35 43.19
C VAL A 3 -26.31 -11.31 42.10
N SER A 4 -25.02 -11.16 41.86
CA SER A 4 -24.43 -10.45 40.74
C SER A 4 -24.48 -11.36 39.50
N LEU A 5 -24.96 -10.82 38.38
CA LEU A 5 -24.69 -11.32 37.03
C LEU A 5 -24.15 -10.09 36.30
N GLY A 6 -22.84 -9.91 36.22
CA GLY A 6 -22.01 -10.73 35.34
C GLY A 6 -21.82 -9.96 34.04
N ALA A 7 -21.19 -8.79 34.12
CA ALA A 7 -20.65 -8.11 32.96
C ALA A 7 -19.41 -8.90 32.52
N CYS A 8 -19.42 -9.47 31.32
CA CYS A 8 -18.27 -10.08 30.68
C CYS A 8 -18.08 -9.44 29.31
N SER A 9 -17.18 -8.47 29.30
CA SER A 9 -16.14 -8.19 28.30
C SER A 9 -16.27 -8.78 26.90
N SER A 10 -16.26 -7.88 25.91
CA SER A 10 -15.11 -7.78 25.00
C SER A 10 -15.21 -6.44 24.29
N GLY A 11 -14.47 -5.46 24.81
CA GLY A 11 -14.15 -4.26 24.06
C GLY A 11 -13.28 -4.69 22.89
N ALA A 12 -13.88 -4.82 21.71
CA ALA A 12 -13.19 -4.42 20.51
C ALA A 12 -13.20 -2.89 20.57
N SER A 13 -12.14 -2.30 21.09
CA SER A 13 -11.86 -0.92 20.73
C SER A 13 -11.74 -0.94 19.22
N GLU A 14 -12.79 -0.50 18.52
CA GLU A 14 -12.61 0.10 17.20
C GLU A 14 -11.62 1.25 17.43
N GLU A 15 -10.34 0.93 17.35
CA GLU A 15 -9.28 1.93 17.35
C GLU A 15 -9.48 2.67 16.05
N SER A 16 -10.34 3.70 16.13
CA SER A 16 -10.57 4.66 15.07
C SER A 16 -9.20 5.18 14.67
N LEU A 17 -8.73 4.72 13.50
CA LEU A 17 -7.46 5.17 12.94
C LEU A 17 -7.46 6.69 12.97
N PRO A 18 -6.38 7.34 13.45
CA PRO A 18 -6.29 8.77 13.38
C PRO A 18 -6.55 9.21 11.92
N PRO A 19 -7.28 10.30 11.68
CA PRO A 19 -7.82 10.65 10.36
C PRO A 19 -6.74 10.71 9.27
N VAL A 20 -5.51 11.09 9.64
CA VAL A 20 -4.35 11.09 8.75
C VAL A 20 -4.02 9.67 8.25
N LYS A 21 -3.99 8.65 9.13
CA LYS A 21 -3.64 7.27 8.74
C LYS A 21 -4.73 6.66 7.85
N ALA A 22 -6.00 6.97 8.11
CA ALA A 22 -7.12 6.52 7.27
C ALA A 22 -7.02 7.09 5.85
N GLU A 23 -6.62 8.35 5.69
CA GLU A 23 -6.42 8.98 4.38
C GLU A 23 -5.30 8.30 3.57
N LEU A 24 -4.15 8.00 4.21
CA LEU A 24 -3.02 7.33 3.53
C LEU A 24 -3.40 5.93 3.04
N ILE A 25 -4.15 5.17 3.85
CA ILE A 25 -4.68 3.85 3.47
C ILE A 25 -5.62 3.98 2.26
N GLN A 26 -6.49 5.00 2.26
CA GLN A 26 -7.41 5.23 1.15
C GLN A 26 -6.67 5.55 -0.15
N VAL A 27 -5.62 6.38 -0.09
CA VAL A 27 -4.77 6.68 -1.26
C VAL A 27 -4.14 5.40 -1.81
N TRP A 28 -3.60 4.56 -0.92
CA TRP A 28 -3.00 3.29 -1.31
C TRP A 28 -4.01 2.38 -2.01
N GLU A 29 -5.17 2.16 -1.40
CA GLU A 29 -6.24 1.30 -1.95
C GLU A 29 -6.72 1.76 -3.32
N ILE A 30 -6.95 3.08 -3.47
CA ILE A 30 -7.43 3.66 -4.72
C ILE A 30 -6.38 3.46 -5.82
N ASN A 31 -5.11 3.78 -5.56
CA ASN A 31 -4.05 3.63 -6.54
C ASN A 31 -3.83 2.16 -6.90
N TRP A 32 -3.78 1.27 -5.90
CA TRP A 32 -3.56 -0.16 -6.12
C TRP A 32 -4.68 -0.78 -6.94
N PHE A 33 -5.94 -0.62 -6.51
CA PHE A 33 -7.07 -1.20 -7.22
C PHE A 33 -7.24 -0.61 -8.61
N SER A 34 -7.10 0.71 -8.77
CA SER A 34 -7.34 1.37 -10.06
C SER A 34 -6.30 0.99 -11.12
N ASN A 35 -5.09 0.62 -10.73
CA ASN A 35 -4.06 0.20 -11.68
C ASN A 35 -4.01 -1.32 -11.87
N THR A 36 -4.23 -2.12 -10.82
CA THR A 36 -4.03 -3.58 -10.87
C THR A 36 -5.31 -4.40 -10.99
N GLY A 37 -6.45 -3.84 -10.56
CA GLY A 37 -7.70 -4.57 -10.40
C GLY A 37 -7.73 -5.56 -9.22
N LEU A 38 -6.62 -5.72 -8.49
CA LEU A 38 -6.51 -6.66 -7.37
C LEU A 38 -7.15 -6.09 -6.09
N ARG A 39 -7.79 -6.97 -5.30
CA ARG A 39 -8.55 -6.60 -4.09
C ARG A 39 -8.36 -7.54 -2.91
N ALA A 40 -7.48 -8.53 -2.99
CA ALA A 40 -7.39 -9.58 -1.98
C ALA A 40 -7.20 -9.04 -0.54
N ASN A 41 -6.41 -7.97 -0.40
CA ASN A 41 -6.13 -7.30 0.88
C ASN A 41 -6.78 -5.91 1.01
N PHE A 42 -7.87 -5.67 0.26
CA PHE A 42 -8.61 -4.42 0.35
C PHE A 42 -9.29 -4.31 1.73
N GLY A 43 -9.14 -3.17 2.40
CA GLY A 43 -9.64 -2.93 3.75
C GLY A 43 -8.82 -3.57 4.86
N ASP A 44 -7.76 -4.33 4.54
CA ASP A 44 -6.83 -4.85 5.54
C ASP A 44 -5.82 -3.76 5.92
N ILE A 45 -6.19 -3.04 6.98
CA ILE A 45 -5.43 -1.91 7.52
C ILE A 45 -4.00 -2.29 7.88
N ASP A 46 -3.80 -3.49 8.43
CA ASP A 46 -2.49 -3.91 8.92
C ASP A 46 -1.57 -4.24 7.74
N VAL A 47 -2.08 -4.95 6.74
CA VAL A 47 -1.35 -5.23 5.50
C VAL A 47 -1.02 -3.94 4.76
N ILE A 48 -2.00 -3.04 4.60
CA ILE A 48 -1.77 -1.78 3.87
C ILE A 48 -0.79 -0.88 4.62
N SER A 49 -0.90 -0.79 5.95
CA SER A 49 0.06 -0.03 6.77
C SER A 49 1.48 -0.57 6.59
N ALA A 50 1.66 -1.90 6.62
CA ALA A 50 2.97 -2.52 6.41
C ALA A 50 3.54 -2.22 5.02
N ARG A 51 2.71 -2.29 3.96
CA ARG A 51 3.12 -1.96 2.59
C ARG A 51 3.54 -0.50 2.42
N ILE A 52 2.81 0.42 3.06
CA ILE A 52 3.17 1.85 3.10
C ILE A 52 4.51 2.02 3.80
N ASP A 53 4.68 1.44 4.98
CA ASP A 53 5.91 1.55 5.76
C ASP A 53 7.11 0.97 4.98
N GLU A 54 6.93 -0.19 4.35
CA GLU A 54 7.94 -0.82 3.51
C GLU A 54 8.32 0.07 2.34
N ALA A 55 7.36 0.47 1.50
CA ALA A 55 7.60 1.34 0.34
C ALA A 55 8.22 2.69 0.71
N CYS A 56 7.94 3.23 1.90
CA CYS A 56 8.55 4.47 2.37
C CYS A 56 9.92 4.27 3.01
N SER A 57 10.27 3.05 3.42
CA SER A 57 11.54 2.70 4.05
C SER A 57 12.60 2.22 3.07
N VAL A 58 12.17 1.66 1.93
CA VAL A 58 13.05 1.26 0.84
C VAL A 58 12.98 2.28 -0.27
N ASP A 59 14.08 2.47 -1.01
CA ASP A 59 14.23 3.50 -2.03
C ASP A 59 13.31 3.25 -3.26
N VAL A 60 11.99 3.33 -3.10
CA VAL A 60 10.97 2.93 -4.09
C VAL A 60 10.96 3.76 -5.38
N TRP A 61 11.75 4.83 -5.42
CA TRP A 61 12.08 5.57 -6.65
C TRP A 61 13.13 4.86 -7.51
N VAL A 62 13.87 3.90 -6.97
CA VAL A 62 14.78 3.02 -7.71
C VAL A 62 13.94 1.98 -8.46
N PRO A 63 14.05 1.88 -9.80
CA PRO A 63 13.23 0.99 -10.60
C PRO A 63 13.24 -0.46 -10.11
N GLU A 64 14.41 -1.01 -9.86
CA GLU A 64 14.59 -2.41 -9.46
C GLU A 64 13.86 -2.71 -8.15
N VAL A 65 14.02 -1.84 -7.14
CA VAL A 65 13.34 -1.96 -5.83
C VAL A 65 11.82 -1.90 -5.99
N ASN A 66 11.33 -0.99 -6.82
CA ASN A 66 9.90 -0.84 -7.05
C ASN A 66 9.30 -2.07 -7.76
N PHE A 67 10.00 -2.61 -8.76
CA PHE A 67 9.58 -3.83 -9.45
C PHE A 67 9.61 -5.06 -8.53
N GLU A 68 10.58 -5.17 -7.64
CA GLU A 68 10.61 -6.24 -6.63
C GLU A 68 9.39 -6.15 -5.70
N LEU A 69 9.09 -4.96 -5.14
CA LEU A 69 7.88 -4.76 -4.33
C LEU A 69 6.59 -5.05 -5.10
N ALA A 70 6.53 -4.64 -6.36
CA ALA A 70 5.38 -4.91 -7.23
C ALA A 70 5.14 -6.41 -7.37
N ALA A 71 6.20 -7.21 -7.57
CA ALA A 71 6.10 -8.66 -7.71
C ALA A 71 5.56 -9.27 -6.41
N ASP A 72 6.14 -8.90 -5.28
CA ASP A 72 5.75 -9.42 -3.98
C ASP A 72 4.29 -9.09 -3.65
N PHE A 73 3.85 -7.86 -3.90
CA PHE A 73 2.47 -7.45 -3.62
C PHE A 73 1.47 -8.05 -4.61
N VAL A 74 1.83 -8.20 -5.89
CA VAL A 74 1.01 -8.88 -6.89
C VAL A 74 0.80 -10.34 -6.49
N VAL A 75 1.86 -11.07 -6.13
CA VAL A 75 1.74 -12.47 -5.69
C VAL A 75 0.91 -12.57 -4.41
N ALA A 76 1.16 -11.70 -3.43
CA ALA A 76 0.41 -11.67 -2.18
C ALA A 76 -1.09 -11.37 -2.40
N ASP A 77 -1.43 -10.63 -3.46
CA ASP A 77 -2.80 -10.33 -3.83
C ASP A 77 -3.42 -11.31 -4.85
N GLY A 78 -2.70 -12.39 -5.16
CA GLY A 78 -3.17 -13.49 -6.03
C GLY A 78 -3.08 -13.19 -7.53
N GLY A 79 -2.32 -12.17 -7.94
CA GLY A 79 -1.99 -11.91 -9.34
C GLY A 79 -0.78 -12.71 -9.84
N ASP A 80 -0.55 -12.67 -11.15
CA ASP A 80 0.60 -13.33 -11.80
C ASP A 80 1.77 -12.34 -11.98
N ALA A 81 2.87 -12.54 -11.26
CA ALA A 81 4.07 -11.71 -11.37
C ALA A 81 4.82 -11.88 -12.72
N ASN A 82 4.41 -12.82 -13.58
CA ASN A 82 4.92 -12.93 -14.95
C ASN A 82 4.11 -12.09 -15.95
N ASP A 83 2.95 -11.55 -15.55
CA ASP A 83 2.19 -10.60 -16.35
C ASP A 83 2.88 -9.23 -16.30
N LEU A 84 3.59 -8.91 -17.38
CA LEU A 84 4.35 -7.67 -17.48
C LEU A 84 3.47 -6.42 -17.35
N GLU A 85 2.25 -6.43 -17.90
CA GLU A 85 1.35 -5.28 -17.81
C GLU A 85 0.86 -5.07 -16.38
N LEU A 86 0.48 -6.16 -15.71
CA LEU A 86 0.10 -6.13 -14.29
C LEU A 86 1.25 -5.63 -13.42
N MET A 87 2.47 -6.11 -13.65
CA MET A 87 3.68 -5.71 -12.93
C MET A 87 3.99 -4.22 -13.12
N LEU A 88 3.90 -3.70 -14.35
CA LEU A 88 4.10 -2.27 -14.63
C LEU A 88 3.04 -1.41 -13.94
N ASN A 89 1.79 -1.86 -13.95
CA ASN A 89 0.69 -1.16 -13.28
C ASN A 89 0.82 -1.21 -11.75
N ALA A 90 1.28 -2.32 -11.19
CA ALA A 90 1.56 -2.47 -9.76
C ALA A 90 2.70 -1.55 -9.31
N ALA A 91 3.83 -1.52 -10.04
CA ALA A 91 4.94 -0.61 -9.75
C ALA A 91 4.51 0.86 -9.82
N ARG A 92 3.69 1.20 -10.82
CA ARG A 92 3.05 2.53 -10.93
C ARG A 92 2.20 2.86 -9.71
N ALA A 93 1.35 1.94 -9.26
CA ALA A 93 0.50 2.15 -8.09
C ALA A 93 1.32 2.40 -6.82
N ILE A 94 2.36 1.59 -6.60
CA ILE A 94 3.26 1.73 -5.45
C ILE A 94 3.93 3.11 -5.48
N TRP A 95 4.48 3.52 -6.62
CA TRP A 95 5.12 4.83 -6.77
C TRP A 95 4.15 6.00 -6.55
N LEU A 96 2.93 5.94 -7.10
CA LEU A 96 1.92 6.98 -6.94
C LEU A 96 1.52 7.15 -5.46
N SER A 97 1.35 6.03 -4.76
CA SER A 97 1.05 6.05 -3.32
C SER A 97 2.24 6.59 -2.52
N ALA A 98 3.45 6.09 -2.76
CA ALA A 98 4.64 6.51 -2.01
C ALA A 98 5.01 7.98 -2.26
N SER A 99 4.87 8.49 -3.49
CA SER A 99 5.15 9.90 -3.79
C SER A 99 4.16 10.84 -3.09
N HIS A 100 2.91 10.41 -2.88
CA HIS A 100 1.93 11.17 -2.08
C HIS A 100 2.21 11.08 -0.57
N ILE A 101 2.49 9.88 -0.07
CA ILE A 101 2.59 9.59 1.36
C ILE A 101 3.93 10.03 1.95
N CYS A 102 5.03 9.73 1.26
CA CYS A 102 6.40 9.95 1.72
C CYS A 102 7.30 10.57 0.64
N GLY A 103 6.72 11.35 -0.28
CA GLY A 103 7.43 12.05 -1.35
C GLY A 103 8.57 12.95 -0.87
N SER A 104 8.54 13.45 0.36
CA SER A 104 9.65 14.22 0.95
C SER A 104 10.95 13.42 1.12
N ARG A 105 10.89 12.09 1.03
CA ARG A 105 12.06 11.19 1.04
C ARG A 105 12.66 10.96 -0.34
N PHE A 106 11.92 11.28 -1.40
CA PHE A 106 12.39 11.08 -2.77
C PHE A 106 13.55 12.05 -3.05
N PRO A 107 14.60 11.61 -3.76
CA PRO A 107 15.66 12.51 -4.18
C PRO A 107 15.10 13.55 -5.14
N ALA A 108 15.74 14.73 -5.16
CA ALA A 108 15.32 15.82 -6.03
C ALA A 108 15.25 15.35 -7.50
N GLY A 109 14.14 15.62 -8.18
CA GLY A 109 13.92 15.21 -9.56
C GLY A 109 13.25 13.83 -9.72
N ALA A 110 13.22 12.97 -8.70
CA ALA A 110 12.67 11.63 -8.84
C ALA A 110 11.14 11.61 -9.00
N ILE A 111 10.43 12.58 -8.43
CA ILE A 111 8.98 12.69 -8.63
C ILE A 111 8.67 13.16 -10.07
N GLU A 112 9.45 14.10 -10.58
CA GLU A 112 9.32 14.66 -11.93
C GLU A 112 9.68 13.64 -13.01
N LEU A 113 10.60 12.73 -12.68
CA LEU A 113 10.91 11.56 -13.49
C LEU A 113 9.80 10.51 -13.47
N GLY A 114 8.72 10.66 -12.71
CA GLY A 114 7.59 9.74 -12.76
C GLY A 114 7.88 8.31 -12.28
N PRO A 115 6.89 7.41 -12.38
CA PRO A 115 7.03 6.04 -11.93
C PRO A 115 7.99 5.23 -12.83
N PRO A 116 8.75 4.28 -12.24
CA PRO A 116 9.57 3.35 -13.00
C PRO A 116 8.77 2.61 -14.07
N GLY A 117 9.37 2.39 -15.25
CA GLY A 117 8.77 1.63 -16.34
C GLY A 117 7.93 2.45 -17.35
N ILE A 118 7.77 3.77 -17.18
CA ILE A 118 7.19 4.64 -18.22
C ILE A 118 8.26 5.20 -19.19
N PHE A 119 9.54 5.16 -18.79
CA PHE A 119 10.64 5.65 -19.61
C PHE A 119 11.29 4.46 -20.30
N HIS A 120 11.09 4.39 -21.63
CA HIS A 120 11.61 3.38 -22.56
C HIS A 120 10.72 2.14 -22.78
N LEU A 121 9.57 2.36 -23.44
CA LEU A 121 9.07 1.49 -24.52
C LEU A 121 8.92 2.33 -25.79
#